data_AF-A0A440X566-F1
#
_entry.id   AF-A0A440X566-F1
#
_cell.length_a   1.000
_cell.length_b   1.000
_cell.length_c   1.000
_cell.angle_alpha   90.00
_cell.angle_beta   90.00
_cell.angle_gamma   90.00
#
_symmetry.space_group_name_H-M   'P 1'
#
loop_
_entity.id
_entity.type
_entity.pdbx_description
1 polymer ?
#
loop_
_entity_poly.entity_id
_entity_poly.type
_entity_poly.pdbx_seq_one_letter_code
_entity_poly.pdbx_strand_id
1 'polypeptide(L)'
;MGPSIVPFPMAKSDGAVKVAVAALAVLNGPSADAYWRKLITGKRHAMTAQGISEVEVDETLLAFGQEVFLALARRYQPDEGDAA
;
A
#
# COMPACT_ATOMS: atom_id res chain seq x y z
N MET A 1 -17.14 -3.43 27.46
CA MET A 1 -16.37 -3.17 26.23
C MET A 1 -17.32 -3.33 25.06
N GLY A 2 -17.74 -2.24 24.42
CA GLY A 2 -18.58 -2.31 23.22
C GLY A 2 -17.74 -2.74 22.00
N PRO A 3 -18.33 -3.35 20.97
CA PRO A 3 -17.61 -3.70 19.75
C PRO A 3 -17.10 -2.43 19.07
N SER A 4 -15.79 -2.36 18.85
CA SER A 4 -15.15 -1.29 18.08
C SER A 4 -15.57 -1.44 16.62
N ILE A 5 -16.41 -0.52 16.14
CA ILE A 5 -16.73 -0.42 14.71
C ILE A 5 -15.49 0.18 14.04
N VAL A 6 -14.70 -0.69 13.41
CA VAL A 6 -13.60 -0.26 12.55
C VAL A 6 -14.21 0.27 11.26
N PRO A 7 -14.00 1.55 10.89
CA PRO A 7 -14.54 2.06 9.64
C PRO A 7 -13.98 1.25 8.47
N PHE A 8 -14.90 0.66 7.71
CA PHE A 8 -14.65 0.03 6.42
C PHE A 8 -14.08 1.11 5.48
N PRO A 9 -12.76 1.12 5.23
CA PRO A 9 -12.09 0.12 4.38
C PRO A 9 -10.79 -0.47 4.94
N MET A 10 -10.43 -0.23 6.21
CA MET A 10 -9.12 -0.64 6.77
C MET A 10 -8.83 -2.14 6.67
N ALA A 11 -9.83 -3.02 6.86
CA ALA A 11 -9.64 -4.47 6.75
C ALA A 11 -9.36 -4.97 5.32
N LYS A 12 -9.66 -4.17 4.27
CA LYS A 12 -9.32 -4.50 2.87
C LYS A 12 -7.95 -3.95 2.44
N SER A 13 -7.42 -2.95 3.14
CA SER A 13 -6.12 -2.36 2.81
C SER A 13 -4.97 -3.35 3.01
N ASP A 14 -5.03 -4.18 4.04
CA ASP A 14 -4.03 -5.24 4.30
C ASP A 14 -3.78 -6.15 3.09
N GLY A 15 -4.86 -6.59 2.42
CA GLY A 15 -4.77 -7.42 1.22
C GLY A 15 -4.15 -6.67 0.05
N ALA A 16 -4.56 -5.42 -0.15
CA ALA A 16 -4.02 -4.57 -1.22
C ALA A 16 -2.54 -4.23 -1.01
N VAL A 17 -2.13 -3.99 0.24
CA VAL A 17 -0.73 -3.76 0.63
C VAL A 17 0.08 -5.01 0.35
N LYS A 18 -0.35 -6.19 0.82
CA LYS A 18 0.36 -7.47 0.58
C LYS A 18 0.53 -7.77 -0.91
N VAL A 19 -0.50 -7.55 -1.72
CA VAL A 19 -0.43 -7.75 -3.18
C VAL A 19 0.56 -6.78 -3.82
N ALA A 20 0.53 -5.50 -3.43
CA ALA A 20 1.47 -4.51 -3.94
C ALA A 20 2.91 -4.82 -3.55
N VAL A 21 3.15 -5.19 -2.29
CA VAL A 21 4.46 -5.63 -1.78
C VAL A 21 4.96 -6.85 -2.54
N ALA A 22 4.13 -7.87 -2.73
CA ALA A 22 4.51 -9.08 -3.46
C ALA A 22 4.89 -8.79 -4.92
N ALA A 23 4.13 -7.93 -5.60
CA ALA A 23 4.43 -7.51 -6.97
C ALA A 23 5.72 -6.68 -7.03
N LEU A 24 5.90 -5.71 -6.14
CA LEU A 24 7.09 -4.86 -6.08
C LEU A 24 8.34 -5.65 -5.66
N ALA A 25 8.20 -6.71 -4.87
CA ALA A 25 9.34 -7.53 -4.44
C ALA A 25 9.98 -8.36 -5.57
N VAL A 26 9.24 -8.59 -6.66
CA VAL A 26 9.73 -9.38 -7.82
C VAL A 26 10.01 -8.51 -9.05
N LEU A 27 9.59 -7.24 -9.03
CA LEU A 27 9.85 -6.26 -10.08
C LEU A 27 11.07 -5.41 -9.72
N ASN A 28 11.83 -5.02 -10.72
CA ASN A 28 13.00 -4.15 -10.53
C ASN A 28 13.01 -2.99 -11.54
N GLY A 29 13.56 -1.86 -11.10
CA GLY A 29 13.78 -0.68 -11.92
C GLY A 29 12.51 -0.20 -12.65
N PRO A 30 12.56 0.09 -13.96
CA PRO A 30 11.46 0.72 -14.70
C PRO A 30 10.12 -0.04 -14.63
N SER A 31 10.15 -1.36 -14.46
CA SER A 31 8.94 -2.17 -14.37
C SER A 31 8.22 -2.00 -13.03
N ALA A 32 8.98 -1.85 -11.95
CA ALA A 32 8.42 -1.57 -10.62
C ALA A 32 7.78 -0.17 -10.59
N ASP A 33 8.43 0.82 -11.20
CA ASP A 33 7.92 2.19 -11.31
C ASP A 33 6.62 2.24 -12.12
N ALA A 34 6.59 1.57 -13.29
CA ALA A 34 5.41 1.51 -14.13
C ALA A 34 4.23 0.82 -13.43
N TYR A 35 4.49 -0.27 -12.71
CA TYR A 35 3.49 -0.94 -11.88
C TYR A 35 2.93 0.00 -10.80
N TRP A 36 3.83 0.65 -10.04
CA TRP A 36 3.44 1.54 -8.94
C TRP A 36 2.58 2.70 -9.45
N ARG A 37 3.03 3.36 -10.52
CA ARG A 37 2.28 4.46 -11.14
C ARG A 37 0.90 4.02 -11.59
N LYS A 38 0.78 2.85 -12.24
CA LYS A 38 -0.50 2.29 -12.67
C LYS A 38 -1.42 1.99 -11.49
N LEU A 39 -0.89 1.40 -10.41
CA LEU A 39 -1.64 1.08 -9.21
C LEU A 39 -2.21 2.33 -8.53
N ILE A 40 -1.39 3.35 -8.30
CA ILE A 40 -1.80 4.60 -7.67
C ILE A 40 -2.82 5.35 -8.53
N THR A 41 -2.58 5.41 -9.85
CA THR A 41 -3.53 6.01 -10.80
C THR A 41 -4.88 5.31 -10.77
N GLY A 42 -4.90 3.97 -10.78
CA GLY A 42 -6.13 3.19 -10.73
C GLY A 42 -6.92 3.42 -9.42
N LYS A 43 -6.22 3.46 -8.28
CA LYS A 43 -6.83 3.74 -6.97
C LYS A 43 -7.40 5.16 -6.91
N ARG A 44 -6.66 6.16 -7.40
CA ARG A 44 -7.13 7.55 -7.51
C ARG A 44 -8.42 7.61 -8.31
N HIS A 45 -8.44 7.06 -9.52
CA HIS A 45 -9.65 7.06 -10.36
C HIS A 45 -10.84 6.38 -9.70
N ALA A 46 -10.62 5.23 -9.04
CA ALA A 46 -11.70 4.52 -8.35
C ALA A 46 -12.30 5.34 -7.20
N MET A 47 -11.48 6.05 -6.43
CA MET A 47 -11.94 6.90 -5.32
C MET A 47 -12.61 8.18 -5.81
N THR A 48 -12.04 8.84 -6.81
CA THR A 48 -12.67 10.00 -7.46
C THR A 48 -14.03 9.64 -8.07
N ALA A 49 -14.16 8.46 -8.69
CA ALA A 49 -15.44 7.97 -9.23
C ALA A 49 -16.50 7.71 -8.15
N GLN A 50 -16.08 7.49 -6.90
CA GLN A 50 -16.96 7.36 -5.74
C GLN A 50 -17.32 8.72 -5.10
N GLY A 51 -16.84 9.83 -5.66
CA GLY A 51 -17.10 11.17 -5.14
C GLY A 51 -16.28 11.54 -3.90
N ILE A 52 -15.22 10.78 -3.60
CA ILE A 52 -14.28 11.11 -2.51
C ILE A 52 -13.52 12.38 -2.90
N SER A 53 -13.34 13.30 -1.95
CA SER A 53 -12.64 14.56 -2.22
C SER A 53 -11.18 14.34 -2.58
N GLU A 54 -10.60 15.27 -3.34
CA GLU A 54 -9.19 15.17 -3.75
C GLU A 54 -8.23 15.11 -2.55
N VAL A 55 -8.52 15.86 -1.49
CA VAL A 55 -7.73 15.87 -0.26
C VAL A 55 -7.77 14.50 0.42
N GLU A 56 -8.97 13.92 0.60
CA GLU A 56 -9.11 12.58 1.21
C GLU A 56 -8.47 11.49 0.34
N VAL A 57 -8.54 11.63 -0.99
CA VAL A 57 -7.85 10.75 -1.94
C VAL A 57 -6.34 10.81 -1.75
N ASP A 58 -5.77 12.00 -1.64
CA ASP A 58 -4.34 12.20 -1.47
C ASP A 58 -3.85 11.64 -0.13
N GLU A 59 -4.56 11.93 0.97
CA GLU A 59 -4.25 11.38 2.30
C GLU A 59 -4.30 9.85 2.31
N THR A 60 -5.34 9.27 1.68
CA THR A 60 -5.50 7.81 1.60
C THR A 60 -4.40 7.16 0.78
N LEU A 61 -4.02 7.75 -0.36
CA LEU A 61 -2.94 7.22 -1.21
C LEU A 61 -1.57 7.36 -0.55
N LEU A 62 -1.34 8.44 0.20
CA LEU A 62 -0.13 8.64 0.96
C LEU A 62 0.01 7.57 2.05
N ALA A 63 -1.03 7.37 2.85
CA ALA A 63 -1.05 6.33 3.90
C ALA A 63 -0.83 4.93 3.32
N PHE A 64 -1.54 4.59 2.22
CA PHE A 64 -1.33 3.33 1.52
C PHE A 64 0.11 3.16 1.01
N GLY A 65 0.70 4.23 0.45
CA GLY A 65 2.09 4.23 0.01
C GLY A 65 3.06 3.95 1.14
N GLN A 66 2.90 4.64 2.27
CA GLN A 66 3.73 4.46 3.47
C GLN A 66 3.66 3.02 3.98
N GLU A 67 2.48 2.42 4.05
CA GLU A 67 2.31 1.03 4.48
C GLU A 67 3.03 0.04 3.54
N VAL A 68 2.91 0.22 2.22
CA VAL A 68 3.59 -0.62 1.22
C VAL A 68 5.12 -0.51 1.35
N PHE A 69 5.65 0.71 1.41
CA PHE A 69 7.11 0.91 1.49
C PHE A 69 7.68 0.46 2.84
N LEU A 70 6.94 0.65 3.94
CA LEU A 70 7.33 0.13 5.26
C LEU A 70 7.33 -1.41 5.28
N ALA A 71 6.38 -2.05 4.61
CA ALA A 71 6.34 -3.50 4.48
C ALA A 71 7.45 -4.04 3.57
N LEU A 72 7.78 -3.35 2.47
CA LEU A 72 8.93 -3.67 1.63
C LEU A 72 10.25 -3.52 2.40
N ALA A 73 10.45 -2.40 3.11
CA ALA A 73 11.64 -2.16 3.91
C ALA A 73 11.85 -3.26 4.96
N ARG A 74 10.79 -3.68 5.67
CA ARG A 74 10.85 -4.80 6.61
C ARG A 74 11.22 -6.14 5.95
N ARG A 75 10.89 -6.33 4.67
CA ARG A 75 11.26 -7.53 3.90
C ARG A 75 12.73 -7.51 3.48
N TYR A 76 13.29 -6.32 3.22
CA TYR A 76 14.66 -6.14 2.76
C TYR A 76 15.65 -5.78 3.88
N GLN A 77 15.19 -5.55 5.11
CA GLN A 77 16.09 -5.53 6.25
C GLN A 77 16.75 -6.92 6.33
N PRO A 78 18.08 -7.00 6.17
CA PRO A 78 18.79 -8.24 6.46
C PRO A 78 18.52 -8.57 7.92
N ASP A 79 18.26 -9.84 8.18
CA ASP A 79 18.26 -10.38 9.54
C ASP A 79 19.67 -10.13 10.09
N GLU A 80 19.83 -9.09 10.92
CA GLU A 80 21.04 -8.84 11.68
C GLU A 80 21.05 -9.86 12.84
N GLY A 81 21.20 -11.13 12.48
CA GLY A 81 20.89 -12.26 13.34
C GLY A 81 21.50 -13.60 12.93
N ASP A 82 22.39 -13.65 11.93
CA ASP A 82 23.22 -14.84 11.66
C ASP A 82 24.71 -14.48 11.76
N ALA A 83 25.11 -14.06 12.96
CA ALA A 83 26.49 -14.13 13.42
C ALA A 83 26.52 -15.18 14.55
N ALA A 84 26.66 -16.45 14.17
CA ALA A 84 26.89 -17.57 15.07
C ALA A 84 28.13 -18.35 14.63
#